data_AF-A0A7G5H527-F1
#
_entry.id   AF-A0A7G5H527-F1
#
_cell.length_a   1.000
_cell.length_b   1.000
_cell.length_c   1.000
_cell.angle_alpha   90.00
_cell.angle_beta   90.00
_cell.angle_gamma   90.00
#
_symmetry.space_group_name_H-M   'P 1'
#
loop_
_entity.id
_entity.type
_entity.pdbx_description
1 polymer ?
#
loop_
_entity_poly.entity_id
_entity_poly.type
_entity_poly.pdbx_seq_one_letter_code
_entity_poly.pdbx_strand_id
1 'polypeptide(L)'
;MPYQSPLHLLDSLQIEPDQLNPAGLVQLRKKLLAEFNLTPAITIAIGDKQYTKDEALKAIDQLKEIQHLDDHASIFQDKPLLAWLENPTMALFPYKSIIDLHWSGHSNDFCDEILADALQPYCSFLLKQRRFSPLKEPLSVTFSLPIHYQYGILEVIYEQLEDINSLIDEAKKAPNFKQDQATFGFILYDDWPDFLNSLPEETFEGIINSFCVAAINYTVAAQHDQRYFVYDITHQLVRTNCDEGLKKTIQGNYQVYKANNSNGKGWSSWWFWGFIVLAQFLARACDN
;
A
#
# COMPACT_ATOMS: atom_id res chain seq x y z
N MET A 1 11.25 -11.88 -2.10
CA MET A 1 10.65 -12.89 -1.19
C MET A 1 10.47 -12.19 0.15
N PRO A 2 9.43 -12.47 0.96
CA PRO A 2 9.29 -11.78 2.23
C PRO A 2 10.53 -12.02 3.09
N TYR A 3 10.93 -11.00 3.84
CA TYR A 3 12.02 -11.11 4.80
C TYR A 3 11.74 -12.30 5.73
N GLN A 4 12.79 -13.00 6.13
CA GLN A 4 12.73 -14.07 7.12
C GLN A 4 13.84 -13.81 8.10
N SER A 5 13.48 -13.55 9.36
CA SER A 5 14.52 -13.27 10.35
C SER A 5 15.37 -14.51 10.57
N PRO A 6 16.70 -14.40 10.41
CA PRO A 6 17.59 -15.49 10.75
C PRO A 6 17.64 -15.73 12.26
N LEU A 7 17.02 -14.86 13.07
CA LEU A 7 17.05 -14.94 14.53
C LEU A 7 15.92 -15.78 15.13
N HIS A 8 15.01 -16.33 14.32
CA HIS A 8 14.00 -17.30 14.78
C HIS A 8 14.60 -18.53 15.46
N LEU A 9 15.85 -18.85 15.14
CA LEU A 9 16.65 -19.87 15.82
C LEU A 9 16.77 -19.61 17.34
N LEU A 10 16.67 -18.34 17.75
CA LEU A 10 16.93 -17.84 19.10
C LEU A 10 15.69 -17.73 19.97
N ASP A 11 14.50 -17.50 19.38
CA ASP A 11 13.21 -17.65 20.11
C ASP A 11 13.16 -19.01 20.81
N SER A 12 13.82 -19.97 20.18
CA SER A 12 14.11 -21.32 20.61
C SER A 12 14.83 -21.51 21.95
N LEU A 13 15.79 -20.62 22.18
CA LEU A 13 16.92 -20.81 23.09
C LEU A 13 16.86 -19.83 24.28
N GLN A 14 15.80 -19.02 24.37
CA GLN A 14 15.59 -18.00 25.41
C GLN A 14 16.78 -17.03 25.54
N ILE A 15 17.42 -16.69 24.41
CA ILE A 15 18.58 -15.80 24.41
C ILE A 15 18.07 -14.38 24.22
N GLU A 16 18.50 -13.50 25.11
CA GLU A 16 18.22 -12.08 24.94
C GLU A 16 19.00 -11.52 23.75
N PRO A 17 18.37 -10.73 22.86
CA PRO A 17 19.02 -10.27 21.63
C PRO A 17 20.23 -9.35 21.90
N ASP A 18 20.32 -8.72 23.08
CA ASP A 18 21.49 -7.95 23.54
C ASP A 18 22.76 -8.81 23.66
N GLN A 19 22.62 -10.14 23.65
CA GLN A 19 23.71 -11.10 23.63
C GLN A 19 24.15 -11.48 22.19
N LEU A 20 23.63 -10.85 21.15
CA LEU A 20 23.94 -11.16 19.74
C LEU A 20 25.11 -10.38 19.15
N ASN A 21 26.13 -10.09 19.96
CA ASN A 21 27.42 -9.63 19.44
C ASN A 21 28.35 -10.84 19.18
N PRO A 22 29.49 -10.68 18.46
CA PRO A 22 30.39 -11.79 18.16
C PRO A 22 30.87 -12.59 19.39
N ALA A 23 31.08 -11.91 20.52
CA ALA A 23 31.46 -12.56 21.78
C ALA A 23 30.29 -13.34 22.40
N GLY A 24 29.07 -12.82 22.30
CA GLY A 24 27.85 -13.45 22.75
C GLY A 24 27.42 -14.63 21.88
N LEU A 25 27.65 -14.60 20.56
CA LEU A 25 27.50 -15.78 19.69
C LEU A 25 28.50 -16.89 20.05
N VAL A 26 29.72 -16.54 20.46
CA VAL A 26 30.70 -17.52 20.97
C VAL A 26 30.26 -18.10 22.31
N GLN A 27 29.72 -17.26 23.21
CA GLN A 27 29.14 -17.74 24.47
C GLN A 27 27.92 -18.62 24.23
N LEU A 28 27.08 -18.26 23.26
CA LEU A 28 25.91 -19.03 22.88
C LEU A 28 26.32 -20.42 22.39
N ARG A 29 27.31 -20.49 21.50
CA ARG A 29 27.89 -21.76 21.03
C ARG A 29 28.33 -22.63 22.20
N LYS A 30 28.97 -22.04 23.22
CA LYS A 30 29.42 -22.76 24.41
C LYS A 30 28.25 -23.24 25.28
N LYS A 31 27.22 -22.40 25.48
CA LYS A 31 26.00 -22.78 26.23
C LYS A 31 25.26 -23.92 25.54
N LEU A 32 25.03 -23.82 24.23
CA LEU A 32 24.36 -24.86 23.45
C LEU A 32 25.13 -26.19 23.48
N LEU A 33 26.46 -26.14 23.31
CA LEU A 33 27.31 -27.34 23.45
C LEU A 33 27.23 -27.95 24.85
N ALA A 34 27.14 -27.12 25.90
CA ALA A 34 26.98 -27.60 27.27
C ALA A 34 25.61 -28.27 27.47
N GLU A 35 24.52 -27.70 26.96
CA GLU A 35 23.18 -28.32 27.03
C GLU A 35 23.12 -29.66 26.31
N PHE A 36 23.68 -29.77 25.09
CA PHE A 36 23.77 -31.05 24.39
C PHE A 36 24.62 -32.10 25.13
N ASN A 37 25.63 -31.68 25.88
CA ASN A 37 26.45 -32.61 26.67
C ASN A 37 25.77 -33.03 27.98
N LEU A 38 24.84 -32.21 28.51
CA LEU A 38 24.10 -32.48 29.74
C LEU A 38 22.81 -33.28 29.48
N THR A 39 22.31 -33.27 28.23
CA THR A 39 21.08 -33.96 27.86
C THR A 39 21.41 -35.33 27.24
N PRO A 40 20.82 -36.44 27.68
CA PRO A 40 21.04 -37.76 27.08
C PRO A 40 20.36 -37.92 25.71
N ALA A 41 19.58 -36.93 25.26
CA ALA A 41 18.91 -36.92 23.97
C ALA A 41 19.85 -36.42 22.86
N ILE A 42 19.78 -37.07 21.69
CA ILE A 42 20.57 -36.72 20.49
C ILE A 42 20.06 -35.41 19.86
N THR A 43 18.80 -35.07 20.13
CA THR A 43 18.13 -33.87 19.67
C THR A 43 17.67 -33.03 20.85
N ILE A 44 17.68 -31.71 20.67
CA ILE A 44 17.01 -30.77 21.55
C ILE A 44 15.78 -30.21 20.81
N ALA A 45 14.66 -30.12 21.52
CA ALA A 45 13.48 -29.46 21.01
C ALA A 45 13.64 -27.96 21.19
N ILE A 46 13.62 -27.22 20.08
CA ILE A 46 13.75 -25.77 20.00
C ILE A 46 12.47 -25.30 19.29
N GLY A 47 11.46 -24.93 20.10
CA GLY A 47 10.13 -24.55 19.62
C GLY A 47 9.38 -25.74 19.04
N ASP A 48 8.81 -25.58 17.84
CA ASP A 48 8.12 -26.67 17.12
C ASP A 48 9.08 -27.56 16.29
N LYS A 49 10.40 -27.30 16.37
CA LYS A 49 11.42 -28.03 15.61
C LYS A 49 12.37 -28.77 16.53
N GLN A 50 12.83 -29.94 16.08
CA GLN A 50 13.91 -30.67 16.74
C GLN A 50 15.21 -30.42 16.00
N TYR A 51 16.27 -30.13 16.75
CA TYR A 51 17.60 -29.88 16.21
C TYR A 51 18.57 -30.91 16.76
N THR A 52 19.39 -31.46 15.87
CA THR A 52 20.60 -32.18 16.25
C THR A 52 21.71 -31.20 16.64
N LYS A 53 22.73 -31.70 17.33
CA LYS A 53 23.92 -30.94 17.71
C LYS A 53 24.59 -30.24 16.52
N ASP A 54 24.72 -30.95 15.40
CA ASP A 54 25.38 -30.42 14.21
C ASP A 54 24.53 -29.35 13.52
N GLU A 55 23.21 -29.51 13.49
CA GLU A 55 22.28 -28.52 12.93
C GLU A 55 22.29 -27.22 13.75
N ALA A 56 22.27 -27.32 15.08
CA ALA A 56 22.33 -26.15 15.96
C ALA A 56 23.67 -25.41 15.85
N LEU A 57 24.79 -26.14 15.77
CA LEU A 57 26.11 -25.54 15.57
C LEU A 57 26.24 -24.87 14.21
N LYS A 58 25.71 -25.51 13.16
CA LYS A 58 25.67 -24.95 11.81
C LYS A 58 24.82 -23.67 11.77
N ALA A 59 23.70 -23.64 12.48
CA ALA A 59 22.85 -22.45 12.58
C ALA A 59 23.59 -21.28 13.26
N ILE A 60 24.35 -21.51 14.33
CA ILE A 60 25.18 -20.46 14.96
C ILE A 60 26.31 -20.00 14.04
N ASP A 61 26.96 -20.94 13.35
CA ASP A 61 28.05 -20.57 12.44
C ASP A 61 27.51 -19.77 11.24
N GLN A 62 26.29 -20.07 10.77
CA GLN A 62 25.57 -19.22 9.82
C GLN A 62 25.31 -17.82 10.39
N LEU A 63 24.84 -17.69 11.64
CA LEU A 63 24.60 -16.38 12.27
C LEU A 63 25.84 -15.48 12.33
N LYS A 64 27.06 -16.04 12.41
CA LYS A 64 28.30 -15.26 12.40
C LYS A 64 28.64 -14.67 11.04
N GLU A 65 28.14 -15.28 9.98
CA GLU A 65 28.35 -14.85 8.60
C GLU A 65 27.27 -13.85 8.14
N ILE A 66 26.24 -13.64 8.96
CA ILE A 66 25.15 -12.70 8.67
C ILE A 66 25.65 -11.27 8.84
N GLN A 67 25.59 -10.53 7.74
CA GLN A 67 25.77 -9.08 7.73
C GLN A 67 24.58 -8.42 8.44
N HIS A 68 24.76 -7.22 8.97
CA HIS A 68 23.66 -6.46 9.60
C HIS A 68 23.01 -7.17 10.80
N LEU A 69 23.78 -7.96 11.57
CA LEU A 69 23.26 -8.73 12.70
C LEU A 69 22.55 -7.86 13.75
N ASP A 70 23.07 -6.67 14.03
CA ASP A 70 22.46 -5.71 14.96
C ASP A 70 21.10 -5.21 14.46
N ASP A 71 20.95 -5.01 13.15
CA ASP A 71 19.69 -4.61 12.51
C ASP A 71 18.67 -5.75 12.55
N HIS A 72 19.12 -6.97 12.21
CA HIS A 72 18.30 -8.18 12.39
C HIS A 72 17.83 -8.34 13.84
N ALA A 73 18.70 -8.09 14.83
CA ALA A 73 18.37 -8.16 16.24
C ALA A 73 17.33 -7.10 16.64
N SER A 74 17.49 -5.88 16.16
CA SER A 74 16.56 -4.77 16.39
C SER A 74 15.18 -5.08 15.81
N ILE A 75 15.12 -5.56 14.56
CA ILE A 75 13.87 -6.01 13.91
C ILE A 75 13.24 -7.15 14.72
N PHE A 76 14.04 -8.09 15.19
CA PHE A 76 13.54 -9.27 15.91
C PHE A 76 12.98 -8.95 17.31
N GLN A 77 13.51 -7.90 17.96
CA GLN A 77 12.97 -7.38 19.21
C GLN A 77 11.59 -6.72 19.01
N ASP A 78 11.38 -6.04 17.89
CA ASP A 78 10.10 -5.46 17.52
C ASP A 78 9.17 -6.50 16.88
N LYS A 79 8.45 -7.25 17.72
CA LYS A 79 7.56 -8.33 17.25
C LYS A 79 6.48 -7.87 16.26
N PRO A 80 5.82 -6.70 16.42
CA PRO A 80 4.93 -6.16 15.39
C PRO A 80 5.62 -5.94 14.04
N LEU A 81 6.80 -5.32 14.03
CA LEU A 81 7.57 -5.09 12.80
C LEU A 81 7.97 -6.42 12.16
N LEU A 82 8.54 -7.33 12.93
CA LEU A 82 8.94 -8.66 12.46
C LEU A 82 7.76 -9.41 11.82
N ALA A 83 6.63 -9.48 12.53
CA ALA A 83 5.45 -10.19 12.03
C ALA A 83 4.96 -9.64 10.68
N TRP A 84 5.05 -8.32 10.50
CA TRP A 84 4.71 -7.66 9.24
C TRP A 84 5.74 -7.90 8.15
N LEU A 85 7.04 -7.76 8.41
CA LEU A 85 8.08 -7.99 7.39
C LEU A 85 8.05 -9.43 6.85
N GLU A 86 7.69 -10.39 7.69
CA GLU A 86 7.60 -11.80 7.31
C GLU A 86 6.29 -12.16 6.62
N ASN A 87 5.21 -11.43 6.93
CA ASN A 87 3.89 -11.66 6.37
C ASN A 87 3.17 -10.33 6.03
N PRO A 88 3.66 -9.57 5.04
CA PRO A 88 3.24 -8.18 4.84
C PRO A 88 1.74 -7.99 4.63
N THR A 89 1.06 -8.97 4.01
CA THR A 89 -0.37 -8.90 3.67
C THR A 89 -1.30 -9.45 4.75
N MET A 90 -0.77 -10.12 5.77
CA MET A 90 -1.56 -10.81 6.80
C MET A 90 -1.48 -10.12 8.17
N ALA A 91 -0.40 -9.39 8.43
CA ALA A 91 -0.19 -8.66 9.66
C ALA A 91 -0.65 -7.19 9.55
N LEU A 92 -0.87 -6.56 10.71
CA LEU A 92 -1.18 -5.13 10.79
C LEU A 92 0.07 -4.30 10.43
N PHE A 93 -0.10 -3.24 9.65
CA PHE A 93 0.98 -2.33 9.30
C PHE A 93 1.53 -1.61 10.56
N PRO A 94 2.81 -1.80 10.92
CA PRO A 94 3.37 -1.32 12.17
C PRO A 94 4.00 0.07 11.96
N TYR A 95 3.19 1.05 11.57
CA TYR A 95 3.67 2.39 11.19
C TYR A 95 4.63 3.00 12.20
N LYS A 96 4.28 2.96 13.49
CA LYS A 96 5.12 3.52 14.56
C LYS A 96 6.49 2.83 14.64
N SER A 97 6.54 1.50 14.59
CA SER A 97 7.78 0.72 14.61
C SER A 97 8.70 1.07 13.46
N ILE A 98 8.14 1.24 12.25
CA ILE A 98 8.90 1.62 11.07
C ILE A 98 9.48 3.02 11.23
N ILE A 99 8.68 3.97 11.74
CA ILE A 99 9.16 5.32 12.00
C ILE A 99 10.26 5.33 13.06
N ASP A 100 10.09 4.60 14.16
CA ASP A 100 11.09 4.51 15.22
C ASP A 100 12.41 3.88 14.70
N LEU A 101 12.32 2.86 13.82
CA LEU A 101 13.50 2.26 13.18
C LEU A 101 14.20 3.24 12.21
N HIS A 102 13.46 3.84 11.28
CA HIS A 102 14.01 4.66 10.21
C HIS A 102 14.52 6.03 10.72
N TRP A 103 13.80 6.65 11.65
CA TRP A 103 14.10 8.03 12.10
C TRP A 103 14.93 8.14 13.37
N SER A 104 15.29 7.01 14.01
CA SER A 104 16.23 7.01 15.15
C SER A 104 17.69 7.19 14.74
N GLY A 105 17.99 7.41 13.45
CA GLY A 105 19.34 7.55 12.92
C GLY A 105 20.03 6.22 12.60
N HIS A 106 19.30 5.11 12.69
CA HIS A 106 19.78 3.76 12.34
C HIS A 106 19.41 3.36 10.90
N SER A 107 18.83 4.26 10.09
CA SER A 107 18.52 3.94 8.70
C SER A 107 19.78 3.58 7.94
N ASN A 108 19.77 2.40 7.37
CA ASN A 108 20.81 1.90 6.49
C ASN A 108 20.17 1.21 5.28
N ASP A 109 20.98 0.99 4.26
CA ASP A 109 20.53 0.46 2.97
C ASP A 109 19.82 -0.90 3.13
N PHE A 110 20.27 -1.72 4.07
CA PHE A 110 19.67 -3.01 4.41
C PHE A 110 18.23 -2.87 4.94
N CYS A 111 17.99 -1.93 5.87
CA CYS A 111 16.64 -1.67 6.38
C CYS A 111 15.73 -1.10 5.29
N ASP A 112 16.24 -0.19 4.47
CA ASP A 112 15.49 0.42 3.37
C ASP A 112 15.07 -0.62 2.33
N GLU A 113 15.98 -1.54 1.96
CA GLU A 113 15.71 -2.65 1.05
C GLU A 113 14.62 -3.58 1.60
N ILE A 114 14.73 -4.02 2.86
CA ILE A 114 13.74 -4.92 3.49
C ILE A 114 12.37 -4.24 3.60
N LEU A 115 12.34 -2.96 3.95
CA LEU A 115 11.09 -2.20 4.01
C LEU A 115 10.46 -2.08 2.63
N ALA A 116 11.23 -1.77 1.58
CA ALA A 116 10.75 -1.68 0.22
C ALA A 116 10.15 -3.02 -0.27
N ASP A 117 10.88 -4.11 -0.03
CA ASP A 117 10.48 -5.48 -0.37
C ASP A 117 9.17 -5.91 0.32
N ALA A 118 8.90 -5.43 1.53
CA ALA A 118 7.66 -5.67 2.26
C ALA A 118 6.52 -4.71 1.86
N LEU A 119 6.85 -3.44 1.61
CA LEU A 119 5.88 -2.42 1.21
C LEU A 119 5.26 -2.71 -0.16
N GLN A 120 6.04 -3.14 -1.14
CA GLN A 120 5.54 -3.42 -2.50
C GLN A 120 4.37 -4.42 -2.52
N PRO A 121 4.50 -5.66 -1.98
CA PRO A 121 3.39 -6.60 -1.93
C PRO A 121 2.25 -6.11 -1.03
N TYR A 122 2.52 -5.35 0.03
CA TYR A 122 1.49 -4.80 0.91
C TYR A 122 0.64 -3.74 0.21
N CYS A 123 1.27 -2.76 -0.45
CA CYS A 123 0.60 -1.76 -1.26
C CYS A 123 -0.18 -2.41 -2.41
N SER A 124 0.42 -3.39 -3.11
CA SER A 124 -0.26 -4.16 -4.15
C SER A 124 -1.52 -4.86 -3.63
N PHE A 125 -1.44 -5.47 -2.45
CA PHE A 125 -2.58 -6.11 -1.79
C PHE A 125 -3.70 -5.10 -1.48
N LEU A 126 -3.37 -3.97 -0.84
CA LEU A 126 -4.36 -2.95 -0.49
C LEU A 126 -5.03 -2.36 -1.74
N LEU A 127 -4.25 -2.04 -2.78
CA LEU A 127 -4.76 -1.49 -4.04
C LEU A 127 -5.67 -2.47 -4.79
N LYS A 128 -5.29 -3.75 -4.87
CA LYS A 128 -6.12 -4.82 -5.48
C LYS A 128 -7.42 -5.03 -4.73
N GLN A 129 -7.41 -4.87 -3.41
CA GLN A 129 -8.60 -4.94 -2.55
C GLN A 129 -9.39 -3.62 -2.53
N ARG A 130 -8.98 -2.60 -3.29
CA ARG A 130 -9.60 -1.27 -3.33
C ARG A 130 -9.69 -0.59 -1.96
N ARG A 131 -8.67 -0.82 -1.10
CA ARG A 131 -8.58 -0.26 0.25
C ARG A 131 -7.60 0.93 0.25
N PHE A 132 -8.13 2.13 0.05
CA PHE A 132 -7.37 3.36 -0.12
C PHE A 132 -7.06 4.09 1.18
N SER A 133 -8.00 4.15 2.14
CA SER A 133 -7.75 4.80 3.44
C SER A 133 -6.51 4.22 4.15
N PRO A 134 -6.30 2.88 4.20
CA PRO A 134 -5.14 2.31 4.86
C PRO A 134 -3.81 2.51 4.12
N LEU A 135 -3.82 3.01 2.87
CA LEU A 135 -2.59 3.23 2.08
C LEU A 135 -1.81 4.47 2.53
N LYS A 136 -2.44 5.41 3.24
CA LYS A 136 -1.81 6.68 3.63
C LYS A 136 -0.50 6.48 4.38
N GLU A 137 -0.49 5.61 5.39
CA GLU A 137 0.69 5.35 6.20
C GLU A 137 1.78 4.62 5.39
N PRO A 138 1.51 3.50 4.68
CA PRO A 138 2.48 2.86 3.79
C PRO A 138 3.09 3.80 2.76
N LEU A 139 2.29 4.63 2.08
CA LEU A 139 2.81 5.57 1.09
C LEU A 139 3.70 6.63 1.71
N SER A 140 3.36 7.12 2.92
CA SER A 140 4.24 8.06 3.63
C SER A 140 5.61 7.46 3.93
N VAL A 141 5.67 6.15 4.25
CA VAL A 141 6.93 5.43 4.41
C VAL A 141 7.62 5.26 3.06
N THR A 142 6.92 4.80 2.03
CA THR A 142 7.46 4.64 0.68
C THR A 142 8.14 5.90 0.20
N PHE A 143 7.48 7.06 0.30
CA PHE A 143 8.04 8.33 -0.19
C PHE A 143 9.16 8.89 0.68
N SER A 144 9.38 8.33 1.89
CA SER A 144 10.55 8.64 2.71
C SER A 144 11.80 7.83 2.34
N LEU A 145 11.63 6.70 1.65
CA LEU A 145 12.75 5.85 1.21
C LEU A 145 13.55 6.51 0.08
N PRO A 146 14.83 6.14 -0.12
CA PRO A 146 15.57 6.50 -1.32
C PRO A 146 14.83 6.15 -2.62
N ILE A 147 14.95 7.02 -3.63
CA ILE A 147 14.12 6.93 -4.84
C ILE A 147 14.20 5.59 -5.58
N HIS A 148 15.36 4.91 -5.55
CA HIS A 148 15.53 3.62 -6.20
C HIS A 148 14.69 2.49 -5.58
N TYR A 149 14.35 2.61 -4.30
CA TYR A 149 13.45 1.68 -3.61
C TYR A 149 11.96 1.96 -3.86
N GLN A 150 11.63 3.17 -4.37
CA GLN A 150 10.25 3.54 -4.62
C GLN A 150 9.70 2.94 -5.92
N TYR A 151 10.55 2.72 -6.93
CA TYR A 151 10.12 2.39 -8.30
C TYR A 151 9.12 1.24 -8.39
N GLY A 152 9.40 0.10 -7.72
CA GLY A 152 8.50 -1.06 -7.77
C GLY A 152 7.13 -0.80 -7.15
N ILE A 153 7.04 0.14 -6.21
CA ILE A 153 5.77 0.53 -5.57
C ILE A 153 5.03 1.53 -6.47
N LEU A 154 5.75 2.48 -7.06
CA LEU A 154 5.19 3.44 -8.01
C LEU A 154 4.60 2.76 -9.25
N GLU A 155 5.29 1.75 -9.79
CA GLU A 155 4.82 0.93 -10.91
C GLU A 155 3.49 0.23 -10.56
N VAL A 156 3.42 -0.41 -9.38
CA VAL A 156 2.19 -1.06 -8.89
C VAL A 156 1.02 -0.07 -8.75
N ILE A 157 1.29 1.15 -8.27
CA ILE A 157 0.27 2.20 -8.16
C ILE A 157 -0.22 2.60 -9.56
N TYR A 158 0.72 2.83 -10.47
CA TYR A 158 0.43 3.26 -11.83
C TYR A 158 -0.41 2.23 -12.59
N GLU A 159 0.01 0.95 -12.58
CA GLU A 159 -0.73 -0.16 -13.17
C GLU A 159 -2.16 -0.25 -12.60
N GLN A 160 -2.32 -0.07 -11.29
CA GLN A 160 -3.65 -0.13 -10.69
C GLN A 160 -4.55 1.05 -11.05
N LEU A 161 -3.98 2.24 -11.22
CA LEU A 161 -4.74 3.37 -11.73
C LEU A 161 -5.13 3.18 -13.20
N GLU A 162 -4.28 2.56 -14.02
CA GLU A 162 -4.59 2.23 -15.42
C GLU A 162 -5.71 1.18 -15.50
N ASP A 163 -5.65 0.15 -14.66
CA ASP A 163 -6.70 -0.86 -14.53
C ASP A 163 -8.04 -0.22 -14.15
N ILE A 164 -8.04 0.66 -13.14
CA ILE A 164 -9.25 1.39 -12.73
C ILE A 164 -9.79 2.24 -13.87
N ASN A 165 -8.93 3.00 -14.55
CA ASN A 165 -9.33 3.83 -15.68
C ASN A 165 -9.98 3.01 -16.78
N SER A 166 -9.38 1.86 -17.12
CA SER A 166 -9.91 0.92 -18.11
C SER A 166 -11.29 0.39 -17.70
N LEU A 167 -11.47 0.01 -16.44
CA LEU A 167 -12.76 -0.43 -15.92
C LEU A 167 -13.84 0.65 -16.02
N ILE A 168 -13.52 1.90 -15.66
CA ILE A 168 -14.46 3.03 -15.79
C ILE A 168 -14.81 3.28 -17.26
N ASP A 169 -13.82 3.17 -18.15
CA ASP A 169 -13.97 3.33 -19.59
C ASP A 169 -14.78 2.21 -20.26
N GLU A 170 -14.83 1.03 -19.66
CA GLU A 170 -15.75 -0.03 -20.07
C GLU A 170 -17.14 0.23 -19.53
N ALA A 171 -17.26 0.58 -18.24
CA ALA A 171 -18.54 0.86 -17.60
C ALA A 171 -19.29 2.03 -18.25
N LYS A 172 -18.60 3.06 -18.75
CA LYS A 172 -19.24 4.20 -19.45
C LYS A 172 -19.96 3.77 -20.74
N LYS A 173 -19.54 2.68 -21.39
CA LYS A 173 -20.12 2.21 -22.66
C LYS A 173 -21.51 1.58 -22.45
N ALA A 174 -21.71 0.92 -21.31
CA ALA A 174 -22.96 0.29 -20.94
C ALA A 174 -23.13 0.28 -19.41
N PRO A 175 -23.54 1.43 -18.80
CA PRO A 175 -23.66 1.54 -17.36
C PRO A 175 -24.63 0.51 -16.77
N ASN A 176 -24.21 -0.18 -15.72
CA ASN A 176 -25.01 -1.19 -15.02
C ASN A 176 -24.90 -1.00 -13.52
N PHE A 177 -25.92 -0.42 -12.90
CA PHE A 177 -25.89 -0.02 -11.49
C PHE A 177 -25.42 -1.11 -10.52
N LYS A 178 -25.92 -2.33 -10.67
CA LYS A 178 -25.56 -3.42 -9.74
C LYS A 178 -24.09 -3.82 -9.87
N GLN A 179 -23.59 -3.87 -11.09
CA GLN A 179 -22.20 -4.23 -11.37
C GLN A 179 -21.27 -3.06 -11.03
N ASP A 180 -21.60 -1.86 -11.47
CA ASP A 180 -20.81 -0.65 -11.27
C ASP A 180 -20.69 -0.28 -9.78
N GLN A 181 -21.76 -0.46 -8.99
CA GLN A 181 -21.68 -0.24 -7.56
C GLN A 181 -20.76 -1.25 -6.86
N ALA A 182 -20.70 -2.50 -7.36
CA ALA A 182 -19.76 -3.49 -6.84
C ALA A 182 -18.31 -3.17 -7.26
N THR A 183 -18.10 -2.73 -8.50
CA THR A 183 -16.77 -2.43 -9.05
C THR A 183 -16.20 -1.11 -8.52
N PHE A 184 -17.01 -0.05 -8.45
CA PHE A 184 -16.60 1.31 -8.09
C PHE A 184 -17.16 1.77 -6.75
N GLY A 185 -17.73 0.86 -5.95
CA GLY A 185 -18.22 1.18 -4.61
C GLY A 185 -17.15 1.80 -3.72
N PHE A 186 -15.88 1.49 -3.96
CA PHE A 186 -14.74 2.11 -3.27
C PHE A 186 -14.70 3.64 -3.43
N ILE A 187 -15.20 4.19 -4.54
CA ILE A 187 -15.27 5.64 -4.74
C ILE A 187 -16.19 6.27 -3.70
N LEU A 188 -17.23 5.56 -3.27
CA LEU A 188 -18.17 6.04 -2.24
C LEU A 188 -17.67 5.82 -0.83
N TYR A 189 -17.15 4.63 -0.57
CA TYR A 189 -16.95 4.10 0.78
C TYR A 189 -15.54 4.25 1.31
N ASP A 190 -14.59 4.67 0.46
CA ASP A 190 -13.19 4.82 0.82
C ASP A 190 -12.66 6.20 0.44
N ASP A 191 -11.57 6.63 1.08
CA ASP A 191 -10.99 7.96 0.90
C ASP A 191 -10.01 8.01 -0.27
N TRP A 192 -10.50 7.65 -1.44
CA TRP A 192 -9.72 7.63 -2.66
C TRP A 192 -9.17 9.01 -3.09
N PRO A 193 -9.83 10.18 -2.83
CA PRO A 193 -9.24 11.48 -3.18
C PRO A 193 -7.99 11.78 -2.34
N ASP A 194 -8.01 11.44 -1.06
CA ASP A 194 -6.86 11.62 -0.18
C ASP A 194 -5.68 10.73 -0.63
N PHE A 195 -5.98 9.51 -1.09
CA PHE A 195 -4.97 8.66 -1.73
C PHE A 195 -4.37 9.31 -2.97
N LEU A 196 -5.19 9.73 -3.94
CA LEU A 196 -4.67 10.38 -5.16
C LEU A 196 -3.86 11.64 -4.86
N ASN A 197 -4.34 12.47 -3.94
CA ASN A 197 -3.69 13.73 -3.56
C ASN A 197 -2.37 13.51 -2.81
N SER A 198 -2.13 12.29 -2.32
CA SER A 198 -0.86 11.92 -1.68
C SER A 198 0.21 11.46 -2.65
N LEU A 199 -0.14 11.22 -3.93
CA LEU A 199 0.80 10.75 -4.93
C LEU A 199 1.70 11.89 -5.45
N PRO A 200 2.96 11.61 -5.83
CA PRO A 200 3.85 12.60 -6.43
C PRO A 200 3.27 13.16 -7.74
N GLU A 201 3.02 14.47 -7.77
CA GLU A 201 2.38 15.16 -8.90
C GLU A 201 3.15 14.93 -10.20
N GLU A 202 4.48 15.09 -10.20
CA GLU A 202 5.33 14.94 -11.38
C GLU A 202 5.23 13.54 -12.04
N THR A 203 4.85 12.51 -11.27
CA THR A 203 4.72 11.13 -11.77
C THR A 203 3.28 10.77 -12.12
N PHE A 204 2.30 11.27 -11.36
CA PHE A 204 0.91 10.79 -11.45
C PHE A 204 -0.10 11.80 -12.00
N GLU A 205 0.29 13.06 -12.26
CA GLU A 205 -0.65 14.08 -12.76
C GLU A 205 -1.41 13.61 -13.99
N GLY A 206 -0.71 13.05 -14.99
CA GLY A 206 -1.32 12.57 -16.23
C GLY A 206 -2.39 11.50 -16.00
N ILE A 207 -2.07 10.46 -15.25
CA ILE A 207 -3.00 9.35 -14.99
C ILE A 207 -4.15 9.75 -14.06
N ILE A 208 -3.92 10.67 -13.12
CA ILE A 208 -4.96 11.28 -12.27
C ILE A 208 -5.94 12.11 -13.12
N ASN A 209 -5.42 12.90 -14.05
CA ASN A 209 -6.26 13.66 -15.00
C ASN A 209 -7.07 12.70 -15.89
N SER A 210 -6.46 11.65 -16.43
CA SER A 210 -7.16 10.61 -17.20
C SER A 210 -8.27 9.94 -16.38
N PHE A 211 -8.01 9.62 -15.11
CA PHE A 211 -9.01 9.09 -14.20
C PHE A 211 -10.19 10.06 -14.05
N CYS A 212 -9.90 11.33 -13.77
CA CYS A 212 -10.93 12.33 -13.54
C CYS A 212 -11.82 12.52 -14.78
N VAL A 213 -11.23 12.50 -15.99
CA VAL A 213 -11.97 12.54 -17.26
C VAL A 213 -12.82 11.28 -17.44
N ALA A 214 -12.28 10.09 -17.20
CA ALA A 214 -13.02 8.83 -17.30
C ALA A 214 -14.22 8.83 -16.34
N ALA A 215 -14.01 9.23 -15.08
CA ALA A 215 -15.05 9.33 -14.07
C ALA A 215 -16.13 10.35 -14.44
N ILE A 216 -15.77 11.54 -14.96
CA ILE A 216 -16.77 12.51 -15.48
C ILE A 216 -17.59 11.88 -16.60
N ASN A 217 -16.95 11.27 -17.59
CA ASN A 217 -17.65 10.66 -18.71
C ASN A 217 -18.61 9.55 -18.25
N TYR A 218 -18.19 8.74 -17.27
CA TYR A 218 -19.06 7.77 -16.63
C TYR A 218 -20.26 8.43 -15.94
N THR A 219 -20.06 9.50 -15.17
CA THR A 219 -21.17 10.21 -14.50
C THR A 219 -22.21 10.72 -15.49
N VAL A 220 -21.78 11.25 -16.64
CA VAL A 220 -22.67 11.69 -17.71
C VAL A 220 -23.45 10.52 -18.32
N ALA A 221 -22.81 9.37 -18.52
CA ALA A 221 -23.49 8.19 -19.06
C ALA A 221 -24.53 7.62 -18.06
N ALA A 222 -24.20 7.59 -16.76
CA ALA A 222 -25.02 6.94 -15.73
C ALA A 222 -26.07 7.84 -15.06
N GLN A 223 -26.02 9.16 -15.25
CA GLN A 223 -26.81 10.15 -14.51
C GLN A 223 -28.33 9.95 -14.50
N HIS A 224 -28.91 9.40 -15.58
CA HIS A 224 -30.36 9.26 -15.67
C HIS A 224 -30.87 8.13 -14.78
N ASP A 225 -30.08 7.06 -14.68
CA ASP A 225 -30.44 5.82 -14.01
C ASP A 225 -29.88 5.74 -12.58
N GLN A 226 -28.79 6.45 -12.29
CA GLN A 226 -27.99 6.29 -11.06
C GLN A 226 -27.69 7.61 -10.35
N ARG A 227 -28.70 8.47 -10.17
CA ARG A 227 -28.53 9.86 -9.70
C ARG A 227 -27.74 10.01 -8.39
N TYR A 228 -28.05 9.21 -7.38
CA TYR A 228 -27.37 9.30 -6.08
C TYR A 228 -25.90 8.87 -6.20
N PHE A 229 -25.65 7.77 -6.89
CA PHE A 229 -24.31 7.26 -7.13
C PHE A 229 -23.44 8.27 -7.89
N VAL A 230 -24.01 8.88 -8.94
CA VAL A 230 -23.34 9.94 -9.70
C VAL A 230 -23.05 11.17 -8.85
N TYR A 231 -24.00 11.61 -8.02
CA TYR A 231 -23.77 12.72 -7.09
C TYR A 231 -22.58 12.43 -6.17
N ASP A 232 -22.53 11.25 -5.57
CA ASP A 232 -21.46 10.88 -4.65
C ASP A 232 -20.09 10.78 -5.35
N ILE A 233 -20.03 10.21 -6.56
CA ILE A 233 -18.80 10.21 -7.38
C ILE A 233 -18.33 11.65 -7.60
N THR A 234 -19.21 12.54 -8.04
CA THR A 234 -18.82 13.95 -8.28
C THR A 234 -18.43 14.68 -7.01
N HIS A 235 -19.05 14.38 -5.88
CA HIS A 235 -18.66 14.94 -4.58
C HIS A 235 -17.22 14.58 -4.23
N GLN A 236 -16.81 13.34 -4.50
CA GLN A 236 -15.44 12.89 -4.24
C GLN A 236 -14.45 13.48 -5.26
N LEU A 237 -14.80 13.55 -6.54
CA LEU A 237 -13.96 14.19 -7.57
C LEU A 237 -13.64 15.66 -7.25
N VAL A 238 -14.55 16.40 -6.61
CA VAL A 238 -14.28 17.80 -6.20
C VAL A 238 -13.12 17.89 -5.21
N ARG A 239 -12.82 16.83 -4.46
CA ARG A 239 -11.70 16.78 -3.50
C ARG A 239 -10.38 16.39 -4.16
N THR A 240 -10.41 15.77 -5.33
CA THR A 240 -9.21 15.30 -6.06
C THR A 240 -8.47 16.46 -6.73
N ASN A 241 -7.16 16.56 -6.52
CA ASN A 241 -6.27 17.49 -7.19
C ASN A 241 -6.06 17.02 -8.63
N CYS A 242 -6.31 17.91 -9.58
CA CYS A 242 -6.20 17.67 -11.02
C CYS A 242 -5.98 19.02 -11.69
N ASP A 243 -5.73 19.01 -13.00
CA ASP A 243 -5.60 20.24 -13.79
C ASP A 243 -6.74 21.24 -13.52
N GLU A 244 -6.42 22.54 -13.51
CA GLU A 244 -7.33 23.62 -13.16
C GLU A 244 -8.57 23.69 -14.07
N GLY A 245 -8.41 23.42 -15.37
CA GLY A 245 -9.53 23.35 -16.32
C GLY A 245 -10.45 22.18 -16.01
N LEU A 246 -9.87 21.03 -15.69
CA LEU A 246 -10.62 19.84 -15.28
C LEU A 246 -11.34 20.08 -13.94
N LYS A 247 -10.65 20.71 -12.98
CA LYS A 247 -11.19 21.04 -11.65
C LYS A 247 -12.43 21.92 -11.75
N LYS A 248 -12.40 22.96 -12.60
CA LYS A 248 -13.56 23.83 -12.87
C LYS A 248 -14.74 23.05 -13.45
N THR A 249 -14.46 22.11 -14.35
CA THR A 249 -15.49 21.24 -14.95
C THR A 249 -16.14 20.34 -13.89
N ILE A 250 -15.33 19.70 -13.04
CA ILE A 250 -15.78 18.86 -11.93
C ILE A 250 -16.67 19.68 -10.98
N GLN A 251 -16.21 20.87 -10.57
CA GLN A 251 -16.98 21.76 -9.68
C GLN A 251 -18.31 22.18 -10.30
N GLY A 252 -18.33 22.54 -11.59
CA GLY A 252 -19.56 22.88 -12.31
C GLY A 252 -20.57 21.73 -12.30
N ASN A 253 -20.11 20.52 -12.64
CA ASN A 253 -20.93 19.31 -12.62
C ASN A 253 -21.49 19.04 -11.21
N TYR A 254 -20.64 19.11 -10.18
CA TYR A 254 -21.07 18.90 -8.80
C TYR A 254 -22.17 19.87 -8.36
N GLN A 255 -22.08 21.16 -8.71
CA GLN A 255 -23.14 22.13 -8.37
C GLN A 255 -24.48 21.78 -9.03
N VAL A 256 -24.46 21.31 -10.28
CA VAL A 256 -25.66 20.86 -10.99
C VAL A 256 -26.27 19.65 -10.29
N TYR A 257 -25.46 18.63 -9.96
CA TYR A 257 -25.94 17.44 -9.26
C TYR A 257 -26.47 17.77 -7.86
N LYS A 258 -25.79 18.63 -7.10
CA LYS A 258 -26.20 19.09 -5.77
C LYS A 258 -27.55 19.81 -5.80
N ALA A 259 -27.72 20.76 -6.72
CA ALA A 259 -28.96 21.51 -6.87
C ALA A 259 -30.14 20.57 -7.22
N ASN A 260 -29.91 19.59 -8.09
CA ASN A 260 -30.92 18.63 -8.50
C ASN A 260 -31.27 17.61 -7.42
N ASN A 261 -30.30 17.19 -6.61
CA ASN A 261 -30.53 16.29 -5.47
C ASN A 261 -31.34 16.97 -4.36
N SER A 262 -31.11 18.27 -4.12
CA SER A 262 -31.81 19.03 -3.07
C SER A 262 -33.27 19.43 -3.42
N ASN A 263 -33.60 19.58 -4.70
CA ASN A 263 -34.88 20.18 -5.11
C ASN A 263 -35.98 19.18 -5.53
N GLY A 264 -35.70 17.87 -5.58
CA GLY A 264 -36.70 16.83 -5.90
C GLY A 264 -37.40 16.97 -7.27
N LYS A 265 -37.00 17.95 -8.10
CA LYS A 265 -37.62 18.26 -9.40
C LYS A 265 -36.80 17.64 -10.53
N GLY A 266 -37.50 17.00 -11.47
CA GLY A 266 -36.92 16.32 -12.64
C GLY A 266 -36.09 17.27 -13.51
N TRP A 267 -35.00 16.74 -14.07
CA TRP A 267 -34.03 17.45 -14.89
C TRP A 267 -34.67 18.08 -16.15
N SER A 268 -34.63 19.40 -16.31
CA SER A 268 -34.90 20.05 -17.60
C SER A 268 -33.60 20.15 -18.41
N SER A 269 -33.56 19.37 -19.50
CA SER A 269 -32.39 18.78 -20.15
C SER A 269 -31.50 19.65 -21.07
N TRP A 270 -31.72 20.96 -21.28
CA TRP A 270 -31.07 21.61 -22.44
C TRP A 270 -29.72 22.30 -22.16
N TRP A 271 -29.57 23.02 -21.05
CA TRP A 271 -28.30 23.69 -20.69
C TRP A 271 -27.18 22.69 -20.32
N PHE A 272 -27.59 21.50 -19.92
CA PHE A 272 -26.75 20.38 -19.52
C PHE A 272 -25.86 19.86 -20.67
N TRP A 273 -26.39 19.79 -21.90
CA TRP A 273 -25.63 19.37 -23.09
C TRP A 273 -24.58 20.42 -23.52
N GLY A 274 -24.84 21.70 -23.28
CA GLY A 274 -23.91 22.78 -23.63
C GLY A 274 -22.57 22.69 -22.89
N PHE A 275 -22.59 22.29 -21.61
CA PHE A 275 -21.38 22.14 -20.80
C PHE A 275 -20.61 20.85 -21.10
N ILE A 276 -21.30 19.74 -21.38
CA ILE A 276 -20.66 18.45 -21.72
C ILE A 276 -19.94 18.51 -23.07
N VAL A 277 -20.58 19.11 -24.08
CA VAL A 277 -19.95 19.27 -25.40
C VAL A 277 -18.72 20.19 -25.30
N LEU A 278 -18.77 21.22 -24.45
CA LEU A 278 -17.60 22.09 -24.19
C LEU A 278 -16.47 21.33 -23.49
N ALA A 279 -16.78 20.48 -22.50
CA ALA A 279 -15.80 19.70 -21.76
C ALA A 279 -15.11 18.64 -22.65
N GLN A 280 -15.85 17.97 -23.53
CA GLN A 280 -15.27 17.06 -24.54
C GLN A 280 -14.39 17.80 -25.56
N PHE A 281 -14.73 19.05 -25.88
CA PHE A 281 -13.93 19.88 -26.78
C PHE A 281 -12.62 20.37 -26.13
N LEU A 282 -12.68 20.71 -24.83
CA LEU A 282 -11.51 21.13 -24.05
C LEU A 282 -10.56 19.96 -23.77
N ALA A 283 -11.07 18.78 -23.43
CA ALA A 283 -10.23 17.59 -23.23
C ALA A 283 -9.45 17.21 -24.50
N ARG A 284 -10.09 17.29 -25.67
CA ARG A 284 -9.41 17.05 -26.98
C ARG A 284 -8.42 18.16 -27.38
N ALA A 285 -8.53 19.34 -26.78
CA ALA A 285 -7.60 20.44 -27.03
C ALA A 285 -6.33 20.35 -26.18
N CYS A 286 -6.33 19.55 -25.11
CA CYS A 286 -5.14 19.25 -24.30
C CYS A 286 -4.31 18.07 -24.83
N ASP A 287 -4.89 17.24 -25.72
CA ASP A 287 -4.21 16.11 -26.38
C ASP A 287 -3.45 16.50 -27.68
N ASN A 288 -3.42 17.78 -28.05
CA ASN A 288 -2.69 18.36 -29.19
C ASN A 288 -1.73 19.46 -28.73
#